data_AF-A0A2H8TFA9-F1
#
_entry.id   AF-A0A2H8TFA9-F1
#
_cell.length_a   1.000
_cell.length_b   1.000
_cell.length_c   1.000
_cell.angle_alpha   90.00
_cell.angle_beta   90.00
_cell.angle_gamma   90.00
#
_symmetry.space_group_name_H-M   'P 1'
#
loop_
_entity.id
_entity.type
_entity.pdbx_description
1 polymer ?
#
loop_
_entity_poly.entity_id
_entity_poly.type
_entity_poly.pdbx_seq_one_letter_code
_entity_poly.pdbx_strand_id
1 'polypeptide(L)'
;MWRIAVAFHVGPRMVIAQVYYNYFISQISKAADKSTSYILINLCYWLNLIEIAAICGVTYISNRENYPVHEKIFILFMLSSLLYMIVMIKTFNMVHKSMTEHQRLSYTIKKILFAICITSTFTLIIYFIKHRFYCHDLAFTWFALSEYVLAVSNMAFHFTITLDFPHEQLIVAKNFPTLKTD
;
A
#
# COMPACT_ATOMS: atom_id res chain seq x y z
N MET A 1 -2.58 8.64 -19.47
CA MET A 1 -3.52 7.89 -18.61
C MET A 1 -2.90 7.45 -17.29
N TRP A 2 -1.91 6.54 -17.28
CA TRP A 2 -1.29 6.02 -16.04
C TRP A 2 -0.77 7.11 -15.07
N ARG A 3 0.01 8.08 -15.56
CA ARG A 3 0.56 9.18 -14.74
C ARG A 3 -0.52 9.99 -13.99
N ILE A 4 -1.66 10.22 -14.63
CA ILE A 4 -2.79 10.96 -14.04
C ILE A 4 -3.46 10.13 -12.94
N ALA A 5 -3.65 8.82 -13.20
CA ALA A 5 -4.20 7.91 -12.20
C ALA A 5 -3.33 7.88 -10.93
N VAL A 6 -2.01 7.81 -11.09
CA VAL A 6 -1.06 7.84 -9.97
C VAL A 6 -1.11 9.17 -9.23
N ALA A 7 -1.04 10.30 -9.94
CA ALA A 7 -1.15 11.62 -9.33
C ALA A 7 -2.43 11.78 -8.49
N PHE A 8 -3.56 11.26 -8.98
CA PHE A 8 -4.84 11.36 -8.29
C PHE A 8 -4.89 10.58 -6.97
N HIS A 9 -4.34 9.36 -6.92
CA HIS A 9 -4.44 8.53 -5.73
C HIS A 9 -3.30 8.75 -4.70
N VAL A 10 -2.24 9.48 -5.03
CA VAL A 10 -1.13 9.77 -4.09
C VAL A 10 -1.59 10.58 -2.89
N GLY A 11 -2.35 11.67 -3.11
CA GLY A 11 -2.88 12.51 -2.02
C GLY A 11 -3.73 11.72 -1.02
N PRO A 12 -4.79 11.02 -1.48
CA PRO A 12 -5.59 10.16 -0.61
C PRO A 12 -4.76 9.11 0.15
N ARG A 13 -3.74 8.49 -0.48
CA ARG A 13 -2.89 7.50 0.19
C ARG A 13 -2.05 8.08 1.33
N MET A 14 -1.55 9.30 1.19
CA MET A 14 -0.84 9.99 2.28
C MET A 14 -1.77 10.22 3.48
N VAL A 15 -3.01 10.61 3.22
CA VAL A 15 -4.03 10.78 4.27
C VAL A 15 -4.36 9.44 4.94
N ILE A 16 -4.55 8.38 4.14
CA ILE A 16 -4.78 7.01 4.61
C ILE A 16 -3.66 6.55 5.55
N ALA A 17 -2.39 6.80 5.19
CA ALA A 17 -1.24 6.45 6.02
C ALA A 17 -1.32 7.13 7.41
N GLN A 18 -1.68 8.42 7.44
CA GLN A 18 -1.80 9.16 8.68
C GLN A 18 -2.98 8.70 9.54
N VAL A 19 -4.13 8.41 8.91
CA VAL A 19 -5.32 7.90 9.60
C VAL A 19 -5.03 6.57 10.28
N TYR A 20 -4.44 5.61 9.56
CA TYR A 20 -4.07 4.31 10.15
C TYR A 20 -3.04 4.46 11.27
N TYR A 21 -2.05 5.34 11.10
CA TYR A 21 -1.05 5.59 12.14
C TYR A 21 -1.71 6.08 13.44
N ASN A 22 -2.50 7.15 13.36
CA ASN A 22 -3.18 7.73 14.51
C ASN A 22 -4.16 6.74 15.16
N TYR A 23 -4.91 6.01 14.34
CA TYR A 23 -5.85 5.00 14.81
C TYR A 23 -5.15 3.87 15.56
N PHE A 24 -4.10 3.26 14.99
CA PHE A 24 -3.39 2.16 15.65
C PHE A 24 -2.71 2.60 16.95
N ILE A 25 -2.09 3.78 16.97
CA ILE A 25 -1.50 4.36 18.20
C ILE A 25 -2.57 4.54 19.27
N SER A 26 -3.74 5.09 18.91
CA SER A 26 -4.86 5.28 19.85
C SER A 26 -5.43 3.97 20.39
N GLN A 27 -5.35 2.88 19.64
CA GLN A 27 -5.85 1.58 20.07
C GLN A 27 -4.84 0.81 20.92
N ILE A 28 -3.54 0.91 20.62
CA ILE A 28 -2.47 0.25 21.40
C ILE A 28 -2.19 0.95 22.72
N SER A 29 -2.46 2.25 22.85
CA SER A 29 -2.39 2.94 24.15
C SER A 29 -3.26 2.28 25.23
N LYS A 30 -4.32 1.57 24.80
CA LYS A 30 -5.26 0.81 25.63
C LYS A 30 -4.81 -0.65 25.90
N ALA A 31 -3.76 -1.12 25.23
CA ALA A 31 -3.27 -2.50 25.29
C ALA A 31 -2.03 -2.66 26.20
N ALA A 32 -1.80 -3.90 26.68
CA ALA A 32 -0.74 -4.22 27.63
C ALA A 32 0.67 -4.33 27.00
N ASP A 33 0.78 -4.80 25.75
CA ASP A 33 2.07 -4.93 25.05
C ASP A 33 2.32 -3.74 24.12
N LYS A 34 3.18 -2.82 24.57
CA LYS A 34 3.37 -1.52 23.94
C LYS A 34 4.56 -1.49 22.98
N SER A 35 5.72 -2.07 23.34
CA SER A 35 6.98 -1.83 22.62
C SER A 35 7.00 -2.42 21.21
N THR A 36 6.68 -3.71 21.06
CA THR A 36 6.64 -4.40 19.75
C THR A 36 5.60 -3.77 18.83
N SER A 37 4.46 -3.38 19.41
CA SER A 37 3.34 -2.79 18.71
C SER A 37 3.70 -1.43 18.07
N TYR A 38 4.42 -0.56 18.80
CA TYR A 38 4.89 0.72 18.26
C TYR A 38 5.86 0.55 17.09
N ILE A 39 6.75 -0.45 17.16
CA ILE A 39 7.71 -0.72 16.07
C ILE A 39 6.95 -1.11 14.80
N LEU A 40 5.98 -2.02 14.90
CA LEU A 40 5.17 -2.45 13.76
C LEU A 40 4.35 -1.31 13.14
N ILE A 41 3.75 -0.43 13.95
CA ILE A 41 3.02 0.73 13.45
C ILE A 41 3.93 1.70 12.71
N ASN A 42 5.07 2.07 13.32
CA ASN A 42 6.03 2.98 12.69
C ASN A 42 6.56 2.38 11.38
N LEU A 43 6.90 1.09 11.40
CA LEU A 43 7.33 0.37 10.20
C LEU A 43 6.25 0.38 9.11
N CYS A 44 4.98 0.14 9.48
CA CYS A 44 3.84 0.19 8.57
C CYS A 44 3.71 1.57 7.90
N TYR A 45 3.83 2.64 8.68
CA TYR A 45 3.74 4.02 8.20
C TYR A 45 4.87 4.34 7.20
N TRP A 46 6.13 4.07 7.58
CA TRP A 46 7.27 4.36 6.72
C TRP A 46 7.28 3.52 5.45
N LEU A 47 6.91 2.24 5.52
CA LEU A 47 6.79 1.39 4.34
C LEU A 47 5.73 1.93 3.37
N ASN A 48 4.61 2.44 3.87
CA ASN A 48 3.58 3.07 3.02
C ASN A 48 4.13 4.33 2.33
N LEU A 49 4.85 5.20 3.05
CA LEU A 49 5.46 6.40 2.44
C LEU A 49 6.50 6.04 1.37
N ILE A 50 7.36 5.05 1.65
CA ILE A 50 8.36 4.56 0.68
C ILE A 50 7.66 3.98 -0.54
N GLU A 51 6.58 3.22 -0.34
CA GLU A 51 5.77 2.67 -1.44
C GLU A 51 5.19 3.79 -2.32
N ILE A 52 4.59 4.82 -1.71
CA ILE A 52 4.03 5.97 -2.41
C ILE A 52 5.12 6.72 -3.19
N ALA A 53 6.30 6.90 -2.61
CA ALA A 53 7.43 7.52 -3.29
C ALA A 53 7.92 6.66 -4.47
N ALA A 54 7.99 5.33 -4.29
CA ALA A 54 8.45 4.40 -5.31
C ALA A 54 7.47 4.28 -6.49
N ILE A 55 6.14 4.24 -6.23
CA ILE A 55 5.13 4.23 -7.32
C ILE A 55 5.12 5.55 -8.11
N CYS A 56 5.39 6.68 -7.46
CA CYS A 56 5.64 7.94 -8.16
C CYS A 56 6.90 7.85 -9.02
N GLY A 57 8.02 7.39 -8.44
CA GLY A 57 9.29 7.26 -9.14
C GLY A 57 9.19 6.42 -10.41
N VAL A 58 8.61 5.22 -10.31
CA VAL A 58 8.46 4.29 -11.46
C VAL A 58 7.51 4.84 -12.54
N THR A 59 6.59 5.73 -12.16
CA THR A 59 5.61 6.34 -13.07
C THR A 59 6.19 7.51 -13.87
N TYR A 60 7.07 8.29 -13.24
CA TYR A 60 7.66 9.48 -13.87
C TYR A 60 8.97 9.17 -14.59
N ILE A 61 9.79 8.26 -14.07
CA ILE A 61 11.03 7.82 -14.71
C ILE A 61 10.69 6.66 -15.65
N SER A 62 10.68 6.93 -16.95
CA SER A 62 10.35 5.91 -17.95
C SER A 62 11.49 4.91 -18.14
N ASN A 63 11.14 3.64 -18.39
CA ASN A 63 12.11 2.63 -18.80
C ASN A 63 12.89 3.01 -20.08
N ARG A 64 12.31 3.84 -20.96
CA ARG A 64 12.96 4.37 -22.17
C ARG A 64 14.01 5.43 -21.87
N GLU A 65 13.81 6.18 -20.80
CA GLU A 65 14.71 7.27 -20.39
C GLU A 65 15.91 6.70 -19.61
N ASN A 66 15.64 5.82 -18.64
CA ASN A 66 16.69 5.20 -17.83
C ASN A 66 16.24 3.84 -17.29
N TYR A 67 16.49 2.79 -18.07
CA TYR A 67 16.12 1.41 -17.69
C TYR A 67 16.71 0.97 -16.34
N PRO A 68 18.03 1.11 -16.06
CA PRO A 68 18.61 0.67 -14.78
C PRO A 68 18.00 1.34 -13.55
N VAL A 69 17.64 2.62 -13.65
CA VAL A 69 16.99 3.34 -12.55
C VAL A 69 15.53 2.89 -12.41
N HIS A 70 14.79 2.80 -13.51
CA HIS A 70 13.41 2.33 -13.52
C HIS A 70 13.27 0.93 -12.90
N GLU A 71 14.12 -0.01 -13.30
CA GLU A 71 14.16 -1.37 -12.75
C GLU A 71 14.37 -1.38 -11.24
N LYS A 72 15.34 -0.61 -10.72
CA LYS A 72 15.61 -0.52 -9.28
C LYS A 72 14.44 0.08 -8.50
N ILE A 73 13.80 1.13 -9.03
CA ILE A 73 12.65 1.76 -8.39
C ILE A 73 11.44 0.82 -8.42
N PHE A 74 11.25 0.07 -9.51
CA PHE A 74 10.20 -0.94 -9.61
C PHE A 74 10.38 -2.06 -8.57
N ILE A 75 11.61 -2.56 -8.40
CA ILE A 75 11.94 -3.53 -7.34
C ILE A 75 11.68 -2.93 -5.95
N LEU A 76 12.08 -1.67 -5.72
CA LEU A 76 11.81 -0.97 -4.46
C LEU A 76 10.31 -0.90 -4.17
N PHE A 77 9.50 -0.49 -5.16
CA PHE A 77 8.05 -0.43 -5.06
C PHE A 77 7.44 -1.80 -4.71
N MET A 78 7.89 -2.86 -5.36
CA MET A 78 7.40 -4.22 -5.14
C MET A 78 7.73 -4.71 -3.73
N LEU A 79 8.98 -4.56 -3.29
CA LEU A 79 9.41 -4.98 -1.96
C LEU A 79 8.73 -4.16 -0.86
N SER A 80 8.68 -2.82 -1.00
CA SER A 80 8.00 -1.96 -0.02
C SER A 80 6.52 -2.27 0.07
N SER A 81 5.84 -2.53 -1.07
CA SER A 81 4.41 -2.89 -1.11
C SER A 81 4.13 -4.20 -0.38
N LEU A 82 4.89 -5.26 -0.68
CA LEU A 82 4.68 -6.57 -0.07
C LEU A 82 4.98 -6.54 1.42
N LEU A 83 6.06 -5.87 1.83
CA LEU A 83 6.39 -5.68 3.24
C LEU A 83 5.31 -4.85 3.95
N TYR A 84 4.84 -3.76 3.34
CA TYR A 84 3.74 -2.96 3.87
C TYR A 84 2.50 -3.81 4.11
N MET A 85 2.06 -4.61 3.12
CA MET A 85 0.88 -5.46 3.25
C MET A 85 1.02 -6.48 4.39
N ILE A 86 2.17 -7.13 4.53
CA ILE A 86 2.43 -8.08 5.62
C ILE A 86 2.36 -7.39 6.97
N VAL A 87 3.09 -6.28 7.11
CA VAL A 87 3.16 -5.52 8.37
C VAL A 87 1.78 -4.97 8.72
N MET A 88 1.02 -4.49 7.73
CA MET A 88 -0.34 -3.99 7.89
C MET A 88 -1.29 -5.10 8.37
N ILE A 89 -1.29 -6.27 7.73
CA ILE A 89 -2.12 -7.42 8.14
C ILE A 89 -1.78 -7.85 9.58
N LYS A 90 -0.48 -7.94 9.91
CA LYS A 90 -0.04 -8.28 11.28
C LYS A 90 -0.48 -7.24 12.30
N THR A 91 -0.26 -5.96 12.00
CA THR A 91 -0.66 -4.84 12.87
C THR A 91 -2.17 -4.81 13.06
N PHE A 92 -2.94 -5.03 11.99
CA PHE A 92 -4.40 -5.05 12.04
C PHE A 92 -4.93 -6.17 12.94
N ASN A 93 -4.39 -7.38 12.82
CA ASN A 93 -4.77 -8.52 13.67
C ASN A 93 -4.37 -8.33 15.14
N MET A 94 -3.23 -7.69 15.38
CA MET A 94 -2.74 -7.39 16.72
C MET A 94 -3.60 -6.32 17.42
N VAL A 95 -4.00 -5.28 16.69
CA VAL A 95 -4.82 -4.17 17.20
C VAL A 95 -6.28 -4.62 17.45
N HIS A 96 -6.84 -5.47 16.58
CA HIS A 96 -8.23 -5.92 16.67
C HIS A 96 -8.32 -7.36 17.18
N LYS A 97 -8.20 -7.55 18.51
CA LYS A 97 -8.41 -8.87 19.13
C LYS A 97 -9.84 -9.40 18.97
N SER A 98 -10.83 -8.48 18.95
CA SER A 98 -12.20 -8.75 18.58
C SER A 98 -12.56 -7.85 17.40
N MET A 99 -12.93 -8.44 16.27
CA MET A 99 -13.23 -7.73 15.02
C MET A 99 -14.74 -7.63 14.83
N THR A 100 -15.21 -6.47 14.37
CA THR A 100 -16.58 -6.33 13.83
C THR A 100 -16.71 -7.07 12.49
N GLU A 101 -17.94 -7.30 12.03
CA GLU A 101 -18.19 -7.96 10.73
C GLU A 101 -17.51 -7.23 9.56
N HIS A 102 -17.55 -5.90 9.55
CA HIS A 102 -16.88 -5.07 8.53
C HIS A 102 -15.34 -5.20 8.60
N GLN A 103 -14.76 -5.20 9.80
CA GLN A 103 -13.32 -5.40 9.99
C GLN A 103 -12.87 -6.80 9.57
N ARG A 104 -13.69 -7.83 9.84
CA ARG A 104 -13.42 -9.21 9.42
C ARG A 104 -13.47 -9.36 7.90
N LEU A 105 -14.44 -8.73 7.24
CA LEU A 105 -14.52 -8.68 5.78
C LEU A 105 -13.29 -7.98 5.19
N SER A 106 -12.96 -6.79 5.70
CA SER A 106 -11.78 -6.03 5.29
C SER A 106 -10.48 -6.82 5.48
N TYR A 107 -10.31 -7.47 6.63
CA TYR A 107 -9.16 -8.34 6.91
C TYR A 107 -9.05 -9.52 5.93
N THR A 108 -10.19 -10.12 5.57
CA THR A 108 -10.23 -11.22 4.60
C THR A 108 -9.85 -10.73 3.21
N ILE A 109 -10.39 -9.59 2.76
CA ILE A 109 -10.04 -8.95 1.48
C ILE A 109 -8.54 -8.61 1.45
N LYS A 110 -7.99 -8.01 2.51
CA LYS A 110 -6.54 -7.70 2.61
C LYS A 110 -5.68 -8.95 2.42
N LYS A 111 -6.03 -10.09 3.04
CA LYS A 111 -5.30 -11.35 2.86
C LYS A 111 -5.39 -11.89 1.43
N ILE A 112 -6.57 -11.81 0.81
CA ILE A 112 -6.77 -12.22 -0.58
C ILE A 112 -5.93 -11.35 -1.53
N LEU A 113 -5.99 -10.03 -1.37
CA LEU A 113 -5.22 -9.08 -2.18
C LEU A 113 -3.71 -9.27 -2.01
N PHE A 114 -3.26 -9.54 -0.80
CA PHE A 114 -1.86 -9.88 -0.52
C PHE A 114 -1.43 -11.17 -1.25
N ALA A 115 -2.27 -12.21 -1.21
CA ALA A 115 -2.00 -13.45 -1.94
C ALA A 115 -1.93 -13.21 -3.46
N ILE A 116 -2.85 -12.41 -4.02
CA ILE A 116 -2.84 -12.01 -5.44
C ILE A 116 -1.55 -11.23 -5.78
N CYS A 117 -1.10 -10.33 -4.91
CA CYS A 117 0.15 -9.59 -5.14
C CYS A 117 1.38 -10.50 -5.13
N ILE A 118 1.44 -11.49 -4.22
CA ILE A 118 2.52 -12.48 -4.21
C ILE A 118 2.52 -13.31 -5.49
N THR A 119 1.37 -13.85 -5.88
CA THR A 119 1.28 -14.70 -7.08
C THR A 119 1.66 -13.89 -8.32
N SER A 120 1.14 -12.68 -8.45
CA SER A 120 1.47 -11.76 -9.55
C SER A 120 2.96 -11.40 -9.56
N THR A 121 3.58 -11.20 -8.40
CA THR A 121 5.03 -10.95 -8.28
C THR A 121 5.83 -12.14 -8.78
N PHE A 122 5.48 -13.35 -8.36
CA PHE A 122 6.18 -14.56 -8.80
C PHE A 122 6.04 -14.78 -10.30
N THR A 123 4.82 -14.65 -10.83
CA THR A 123 4.54 -14.75 -12.26
C THR A 123 5.31 -13.70 -13.06
N LEU A 124 5.35 -12.46 -12.59
CA LEU A 124 6.13 -11.37 -13.19
C LEU A 124 7.61 -11.72 -13.27
N ILE A 125 8.22 -12.19 -12.17
CA ILE A 125 9.64 -12.54 -12.13
C ILE A 125 9.96 -13.66 -13.13
N ILE A 126 9.10 -14.68 -13.21
CA ILE A 126 9.27 -15.78 -14.20
C ILE A 126 9.24 -15.23 -15.63
N TYR A 127 8.24 -14.42 -15.96
CA TYR A 127 8.12 -13.90 -17.33
C TYR A 127 9.18 -12.86 -17.67
N PHE A 128 9.68 -12.11 -16.68
CA PHE A 128 10.82 -11.22 -16.84
C PHE A 128 12.09 -12.00 -17.22
N ILE A 129 12.39 -13.10 -16.51
CA ILE A 129 13.52 -13.98 -16.82
C ILE A 129 13.34 -14.62 -18.20
N LYS A 130 12.14 -15.16 -18.49
CA LYS A 130 11.83 -15.77 -19.80
C LYS A 130 12.00 -14.77 -20.95
N HIS A 131 11.54 -13.55 -20.77
CA HIS A 131 11.68 -12.49 -21.77
C HIS A 131 13.15 -12.12 -21.98
N ARG A 132 13.93 -11.98 -20.89
CA ARG A 132 15.33 -11.53 -20.97
C ARG A 132 16.29 -12.56 -21.54
N PHE A 133 16.12 -13.84 -21.20
CA PHE A 133 17.10 -14.89 -21.53
C PHE A 133 16.64 -15.84 -22.63
N TYR A 134 15.34 -16.06 -22.78
CA TYR A 134 14.81 -17.11 -23.66
C TYR A 134 14.02 -16.57 -24.86
N CYS A 135 13.79 -15.25 -24.94
CA CYS A 135 13.07 -14.58 -26.04
C CYS A 135 11.76 -15.27 -26.44
N HIS A 136 11.04 -15.83 -25.46
CA HIS A 136 9.77 -16.50 -25.73
C HIS A 136 8.69 -15.52 -26.19
N ASP A 137 7.97 -15.89 -27.24
CA ASP A 137 6.80 -15.16 -27.70
C ASP A 137 5.79 -14.95 -26.55
N LEU A 138 5.17 -13.76 -26.52
CA LEU A 138 4.20 -13.33 -25.50
C LEU A 138 4.74 -13.20 -24.06
N ALA A 139 6.01 -13.50 -23.78
CA ALA A 139 6.57 -13.35 -22.44
C ALA A 139 6.44 -11.91 -21.92
N PHE A 140 6.61 -10.91 -22.80
CA PHE A 140 6.41 -9.51 -22.47
C PHE A 140 4.94 -9.17 -22.13
N THR A 141 3.98 -9.75 -22.85
CA THR A 141 2.55 -9.54 -22.59
C THR A 141 2.13 -10.08 -21.23
N TRP A 142 2.58 -11.29 -20.89
CA TRP A 142 2.30 -11.88 -19.57
C TRP A 142 3.00 -11.16 -18.43
N PHE A 143 4.21 -10.66 -18.68
CA PHE A 143 4.91 -9.75 -17.76
C PHE A 143 4.09 -8.50 -17.50
N ALA A 144 3.67 -7.78 -18.54
CA ALA A 144 2.89 -6.55 -18.43
C ALA A 144 1.54 -6.80 -17.74
N LEU A 145 0.84 -7.89 -18.06
CA LEU A 145 -0.40 -8.28 -17.38
C LEU A 145 -0.17 -8.45 -15.87
N SER A 146 0.92 -9.12 -15.48
CA SER A 146 1.25 -9.34 -14.07
C SER A 146 1.55 -8.03 -13.34
N GLU A 147 2.23 -7.08 -14.00
CA GLU A 147 2.44 -5.72 -13.48
C GLU A 147 1.10 -5.01 -13.22
N TYR A 148 0.17 -5.05 -14.18
CA TYR A 148 -1.14 -4.43 -14.01
C TYR A 148 -1.94 -5.05 -12.87
N VAL A 149 -1.97 -6.39 -12.76
CA VAL A 149 -2.67 -7.08 -11.67
C VAL A 149 -2.07 -6.71 -10.31
N LEU A 150 -0.73 -6.66 -10.21
CA LEU A 150 -0.03 -6.26 -9.00
C LEU A 150 -0.40 -4.83 -8.61
N ALA A 151 -0.35 -3.89 -9.56
CA ALA A 151 -0.63 -2.49 -9.29
C ALA A 151 -2.09 -2.24 -8.88
N VAL A 152 -3.04 -2.86 -9.58
CA VAL A 152 -4.48 -2.76 -9.25
C VAL A 152 -4.77 -3.39 -7.88
N SER A 153 -4.20 -4.56 -7.60
CA SER A 153 -4.38 -5.23 -6.31
C SER A 153 -3.79 -4.42 -5.15
N ASN A 154 -2.65 -3.76 -5.37
CA ASN A 154 -2.07 -2.81 -4.42
C ASN A 154 -3.01 -1.60 -4.18
N MET A 155 -3.58 -1.00 -5.23
CA MET A 155 -4.57 0.08 -5.08
C MET A 155 -5.81 -0.37 -4.32
N ALA A 156 -6.35 -1.54 -4.66
CA ALA A 156 -7.48 -2.13 -3.96
C ALA A 156 -7.16 -2.37 -2.48
N PHE A 157 -5.93 -2.76 -2.14
CA PHE A 157 -5.50 -2.98 -0.76
C PHE A 157 -5.61 -1.70 0.06
N HIS A 158 -5.11 -0.56 -0.46
CA HIS A 158 -5.25 0.72 0.22
C HIS A 158 -6.70 1.21 0.29
N PHE A 159 -7.52 0.86 -0.70
CA PHE A 159 -8.95 1.23 -0.73
C PHE A 159 -9.79 0.50 0.33
N THR A 160 -9.29 -0.61 0.90
CA THR A 160 -9.99 -1.33 1.98
C THR A 160 -10.22 -0.50 3.24
N ILE A 161 -9.59 0.68 3.37
CA ILE A 161 -9.87 1.64 4.43
C ILE A 161 -11.36 2.03 4.52
N THR A 162 -12.06 2.06 3.39
CA THR A 162 -13.50 2.36 3.32
C THR A 162 -14.36 1.35 4.08
N LEU A 163 -13.86 0.12 4.23
CA LEU A 163 -14.51 -0.94 5.02
C LEU A 163 -14.06 -0.91 6.48
N ASP A 164 -12.85 -0.42 6.76
CA ASP A 164 -12.33 -0.31 8.13
C ASP A 164 -12.98 0.83 8.91
N PHE A 165 -13.34 1.92 8.22
CA PHE A 165 -13.89 3.13 8.84
C PHE A 165 -15.13 3.63 8.08
N PRO A 166 -16.27 2.90 8.12
CA PRO A 166 -17.46 3.25 7.33
C PRO A 166 -18.17 4.53 7.80
N HIS A 167 -17.96 4.95 9.06
CA HIS A 167 -18.68 6.09 9.68
C HIS A 167 -17.75 7.10 10.38
N GLU A 168 -16.44 6.92 10.29
CA GLU A 168 -15.51 7.85 10.94
C GLU A 168 -15.37 9.14 10.14
N GLN A 169 -15.41 10.27 10.84
CA GLN A 169 -15.20 11.58 10.25
C GLN A 169 -13.74 11.99 10.42
N LEU A 170 -13.11 12.40 9.31
CA LEU A 170 -11.74 12.88 9.33
C LEU A 170 -11.70 14.33 9.82
N ILE A 171 -11.38 14.54 11.09
CA ILE A 171 -11.24 15.88 11.69
C ILE A 171 -9.82 16.40 11.41
N VAL A 172 -9.69 17.31 10.43
CA VAL A 172 -8.39 17.88 10.00
C VAL A 172 -7.88 18.99 10.95
N ALA A 173 -8.70 19.49 11.89
CA ALA A 173 -8.30 20.55 12.81
C ALA A 173 -8.87 20.37 14.22
N LYS A 174 -8.02 20.58 15.23
CA LYS A 174 -8.45 20.56 16.65
C LYS A 174 -8.41 21.93 17.33
N ASN A 175 -7.94 23.00 16.65
CA ASN A 175 -7.84 24.37 17.20
C ASN A 175 -7.82 25.42 16.07
N PHE A 176 -8.90 25.60 15.30
CA PHE A 176 -8.98 26.82 14.49
C PHE A 176 -9.25 28.00 15.44
N PRO A 177 -8.39 29.03 15.51
CA PRO A 177 -8.79 30.27 16.16
C PRO A 177 -10.01 30.79 15.40
N THR A 178 -11.14 30.93 16.09
CA THR A 178 -12.30 31.62 15.57
C THR A 178 -11.83 33.01 15.13
N LEU A 179 -11.84 33.26 13.82
CA LEU A 179 -11.70 34.61 13.28
C LEU A 179 -12.80 35.44 13.93
N LYS A 180 -12.42 36.32 14.87
CA LYS A 180 -13.28 37.40 15.32
C LYS A 180 -13.54 38.26 14.09
N THR A 181 -14.76 38.18 13.58
CA THR A 181 -15.32 39.21 12.72
C THR A 181 -15.61 40.40 13.62
N ASP A 182 -14.73 41.41 13.58
CA ASP A 182 -15.04 42.76 14.05
C ASP A 182 -15.96 43.45 13.03
#